data_AF-A0A8S3GUH7-F1
#
_entry.id   AF-A0A8S3GUH7-F1
#
_cell.length_a   1.000
_cell.length_b   1.000
_cell.length_c   1.000
_cell.angle_alpha   90.00
_cell.angle_beta   90.00
_cell.angle_gamma   90.00
#
_symmetry.space_group_name_H-M   'P 1'
#
loop_
_entity.id
_entity.type
_entity.pdbx_description
1 polymer ?
#
loop_
_entity_poly.entity_id
_entity_poly.type
_entity_poly.pdbx_seq_one_letter_code
_entity_poly.pdbx_strand_id
1 'polypeptide(L)'
;MAVLLDPEIGMPLNQLGTLCGRSNSSADAAFFYLLCLSAVHPFEGAKDNLQILFERNEKRFLELTKQQTKNRNDKASNREIRRFLVEFLHVAHQLLESNNIGQIQESGQQTLNDFNACMFYQNDSILSDDLVFKLLSISMMLVDRILRTRSRTVKQTILFAGIAFAVALFSHVVNHAIIRLQNAFYQLHDARTKTNENDSGEEEERRQ
;
A
#
# COMPACT_ATOMS: atom_id res chain seq x y z
N MET A 1 -7.44 -20.54 10.84
CA MET A 1 -8.50 -21.36 11.46
C MET A 1 -9.43 -20.49 12.31
N ALA A 2 -8.98 -19.89 13.43
CA ALA A 2 -9.86 -19.09 14.30
C ALA A 2 -10.62 -17.94 13.60
N VAL A 3 -9.94 -17.12 12.78
CA VAL A 3 -10.56 -16.04 11.99
C VAL A 3 -11.63 -16.54 11.00
N LEU A 4 -11.46 -17.77 10.49
CA LEU A 4 -12.41 -18.37 9.54
C LEU A 4 -13.64 -18.95 10.24
N LEU A 5 -13.56 -19.21 11.55
CA LEU A 5 -14.66 -19.73 12.34
C LEU A 5 -15.57 -18.60 12.83
N ASP A 6 -14.97 -17.46 13.20
CA ASP A 6 -15.70 -16.26 13.58
C ASP A 6 -14.91 -15.00 13.16
N PRO A 7 -15.30 -14.35 12.05
CA PRO A 7 -14.63 -13.15 11.56
C PRO A 7 -15.01 -11.89 12.36
N GLU A 8 -16.01 -11.96 13.24
CA GLU A 8 -16.47 -10.81 14.03
C GLU A 8 -15.55 -10.52 15.22
N ILE A 9 -14.76 -11.51 15.65
CA ILE A 9 -13.86 -11.41 16.80
C ILE A 9 -12.49 -10.86 16.38
N GLY A 10 -12.10 -9.73 16.97
CA GLY A 10 -10.82 -9.06 16.70
C GLY A 10 -9.59 -9.78 17.27
N MET A 11 -9.72 -10.53 18.37
CA MET A 11 -8.58 -11.09 19.10
C MET A 11 -7.64 -11.96 18.24
N PRO A 12 -8.11 -12.91 17.41
CA PRO A 12 -7.24 -13.65 16.50
C PRO A 12 -6.45 -12.76 15.52
N LEU A 13 -7.02 -11.64 15.10
CA LEU A 13 -6.37 -10.68 14.21
C LEU A 13 -5.22 -9.96 14.93
N ASN A 14 -5.39 -9.59 16.21
CA ASN A 14 -4.28 -9.06 17.02
C ASN A 14 -3.09 -10.04 17.10
N GLN A 15 -3.37 -11.34 17.21
CA GLN A 15 -2.31 -12.36 17.21
C GLN A 15 -1.61 -12.45 15.86
N LEU A 16 -2.35 -12.34 14.75
CA LEU A 16 -1.74 -12.24 13.41
C LEU A 16 -0.85 -11.00 13.29
N GLY A 17 -1.28 -9.85 13.81
CA GLY A 17 -0.45 -8.64 13.84
C GLY A 17 0.87 -8.84 14.59
N THR A 18 0.83 -9.56 15.72
CA THR A 18 2.02 -9.90 16.51
C THR A 18 2.96 -10.83 15.73
N LEU A 19 2.40 -11.84 15.04
CA LEU A 19 3.17 -12.78 14.22
C LEU A 19 3.78 -12.13 12.98
N CYS A 20 3.07 -11.19 12.35
CA CYS A 20 3.56 -10.45 11.19
C CYS A 20 4.78 -9.56 11.53
N GLY A 21 4.95 -9.16 12.79
CA GLY A 21 6.20 -8.61 13.32
C GLY A 21 6.81 -7.47 12.50
N ARG A 22 7.94 -7.74 11.83
CA ARG A 22 8.69 -6.78 10.98
C ARG A 22 8.47 -6.97 9.49
N SER A 23 7.57 -7.86 9.08
CA SER A 23 7.24 -8.11 7.67
C SER A 23 6.74 -6.83 7.01
N ASN A 24 7.22 -6.55 5.80
CA ASN A 24 6.88 -5.35 5.04
C ASN A 24 7.02 -4.06 5.87
N SER A 25 8.16 -3.87 6.52
CA SER A 25 8.40 -2.71 7.40
C SER A 25 7.36 -2.51 8.51
N SER A 26 6.71 -3.60 8.96
CA SER A 26 5.58 -3.62 9.90
C SER A 26 4.22 -3.23 9.31
N ALA A 27 4.08 -3.03 7.99
CA ALA A 27 2.81 -2.74 7.34
C ALA A 27 1.78 -3.87 7.51
N ASP A 28 2.23 -5.13 7.43
CA ASP A 28 1.36 -6.30 7.68
C ASP A 28 0.81 -6.31 9.11
N ALA A 29 1.66 -5.99 10.09
CA ALA A 29 1.24 -5.90 11.49
C ALA A 29 0.22 -4.77 11.67
N ALA A 30 0.47 -3.59 11.07
CA ALA A 30 -0.46 -2.46 11.10
C ALA A 30 -1.82 -2.82 10.49
N PHE A 31 -1.83 -3.53 9.36
CA PHE A 31 -3.06 -4.04 8.74
C PHE A 31 -3.88 -4.88 9.72
N PHE A 32 -3.27 -5.88 10.35
CA PHE A 32 -4.00 -6.77 11.26
C PHE A 32 -4.44 -6.08 12.56
N TYR A 33 -3.67 -5.14 13.10
CA TYR A 33 -4.11 -4.36 14.27
C TYR A 33 -5.27 -3.42 13.93
N LEU A 34 -5.22 -2.75 12.78
CA LEU A 34 -6.33 -1.91 12.31
C LEU A 34 -7.58 -2.75 12.00
N LEU A 35 -7.41 -3.94 11.43
CA LEU A 35 -8.51 -4.85 11.14
C LEU A 35 -9.14 -5.39 12.42
N CYS A 36 -8.33 -5.77 13.42
CA CYS A 36 -8.78 -6.14 14.76
C CYS A 36 -9.68 -5.05 15.36
N LEU A 37 -9.23 -3.79 15.29
CA LEU A 37 -9.94 -2.66 15.87
C LEU A 37 -11.14 -2.18 15.01
N SER A 38 -11.30 -2.74 13.81
CA SER A 38 -12.46 -2.50 12.93
C SER A 38 -13.46 -3.66 12.95
N ALA A 39 -13.16 -4.74 13.70
CA ALA A 39 -14.05 -5.87 13.89
C ALA A 39 -15.28 -5.48 14.73
N VAL A 40 -16.33 -6.29 14.66
CA VAL A 40 -17.57 -6.11 15.44
C VAL A 40 -17.27 -6.21 16.95
N HIS A 41 -16.40 -7.16 17.32
CA HIS A 41 -15.90 -7.35 18.68
C HIS A 41 -14.39 -7.06 18.72
N PRO A 42 -13.99 -5.78 18.78
CA PRO A 42 -12.58 -5.41 18.76
C PRO A 42 -11.87 -5.86 20.03
N PHE A 43 -10.56 -6.10 19.92
CA PHE A 43 -9.70 -6.34 21.08
C PHE A 43 -8.86 -5.09 21.37
N GLU A 44 -9.15 -4.42 22.48
CA GLU A 44 -8.54 -3.13 22.84
C GLU A 44 -7.01 -3.17 22.91
N GLY A 45 -6.40 -4.31 23.27
CA GLY A 45 -4.93 -4.45 23.29
C GLY A 45 -4.26 -4.23 21.92
N ALA A 46 -5.01 -4.30 20.82
CA ALA A 46 -4.48 -3.94 19.50
C ALA A 46 -4.18 -2.43 19.37
N LYS A 47 -4.83 -1.57 20.16
CA LYS A 47 -4.56 -0.12 20.16
C LYS A 47 -3.16 0.18 20.68
N ASP A 48 -2.79 -0.39 21.81
CA ASP A 48 -1.46 -0.23 22.40
C ASP A 48 -0.37 -0.80 21.47
N ASN A 49 -0.64 -1.97 20.87
CA ASN A 49 0.27 -2.57 19.88
C ASN A 49 0.48 -1.68 18.65
N LEU A 50 -0.60 -1.06 18.15
CA LEU A 50 -0.55 -0.14 17.01
C LEU A 50 0.20 1.15 17.38
N GLN A 51 -0.01 1.69 18.58
CA GLN A 51 0.71 2.86 19.05
C GLN A 51 2.22 2.59 19.15
N ILE A 52 2.62 1.47 19.77
CA ILE A 52 4.04 1.06 19.86
C ILE A 52 4.64 0.88 18.46
N LEU A 53 3.87 0.35 17.51
CA LEU A 53 4.30 0.20 16.12
C LEU A 53 4.58 1.57 15.48
N PHE A 54 3.67 2.53 15.64
CA PHE A 54 3.86 3.87 15.10
C PHE A 54 5.02 4.62 15.74
N GLU A 55 5.21 4.53 17.06
CA GLU A 55 6.37 5.12 17.75
C GLU A 55 7.70 4.55 17.23
N ARG A 56 7.75 3.24 16.93
CA ARG A 56 8.92 2.61 16.32
C ARG A 56 9.10 3.06 14.87
N ASN A 57 8.02 3.22 14.12
CA ASN A 57 8.08 3.69 12.74
C ASN A 57 8.58 5.14 12.66
N GLU A 58 8.17 6.00 13.60
CA GLU A 58 8.61 7.39 13.69
C GLU A 58 10.13 7.49 13.81
N LYS A 59 10.74 6.66 14.66
CA LYS A 59 12.20 6.59 14.78
C LYS A 59 12.87 6.20 13.46
N ARG A 60 12.29 5.22 12.73
CA ARG A 60 12.80 4.80 11.41
C ARG A 60 12.65 5.92 10.37
N PHE A 61 11.55 6.64 10.39
CA PHE A 61 11.30 7.77 9.48
C PHE A 61 12.32 8.90 9.71
N LEU A 62 12.59 9.25 10.97
CA LEU A 62 13.63 10.23 11.33
C LEU A 62 15.04 9.76 10.96
N GLU A 63 15.32 8.46 11.01
CA GLU A 63 16.60 7.91 10.54
C GLU A 63 16.73 8.00 9.01
N LEU A 64 15.67 7.70 8.26
CA LEU A 64 15.66 7.76 6.79
C LEU A 64 15.85 9.20 6.28
N THR A 65 15.20 10.18 6.92
CA THR A 65 15.35 11.60 6.56
C THR A 65 16.76 12.13 6.84
N LYS A 66 17.43 11.63 7.88
CA LYS A 66 18.82 11.99 8.22
C LYS A 66 19.85 11.27 7.36
N GLN A 67 19.57 10.03 6.94
CA GLN A 67 20.47 9.20 6.17
C GLN A 67 20.18 9.33 4.67
N GLN A 68 20.41 10.52 4.08
CA GLN A 68 20.64 10.56 2.64
C GLN A 68 21.97 9.83 2.36
N THR A 69 21.88 8.65 1.75
CA THR A 69 23.00 7.83 1.22
C THR A 69 24.01 7.26 2.23
N LYS A 70 23.84 6.00 2.69
CA LYS A 70 25.02 5.20 3.09
C LYS A 70 24.94 3.68 3.13
N ASN A 71 23.77 3.03 3.03
CA ASN A 71 23.74 1.57 2.97
C ASN A 71 23.93 1.08 1.54
N ARG A 72 25.14 0.68 1.15
CA ARG A 72 25.46 0.14 -0.19
C ARG A 72 25.02 -1.32 -0.42
N ASN A 73 24.51 -2.00 0.61
CA ASN A 73 24.33 -3.47 0.57
C ASN A 73 22.89 -3.93 0.28
N ASP A 74 21.87 -3.07 0.36
CA ASP A 74 20.49 -3.43 0.01
C ASP A 74 20.27 -3.30 -1.50
N LYS A 75 19.61 -4.31 -2.11
CA LYS A 75 19.03 -4.21 -3.45
C LYS A 75 18.20 -2.93 -3.54
N ALA A 76 18.36 -2.18 -4.63
CA ALA A 76 17.71 -0.88 -4.81
C ALA A 76 16.18 -0.96 -4.57
N SER A 77 15.53 -1.98 -5.14
CA SER A 77 14.09 -2.24 -4.97
C SER A 77 13.67 -2.46 -3.51
N ASN A 78 14.40 -3.26 -2.74
CA ASN A 78 14.10 -3.50 -1.32
C ASN A 78 14.20 -2.21 -0.49
N ARG A 79 15.13 -1.34 -0.85
CA ARG A 79 15.29 -0.04 -0.18
C ARG A 79 14.15 0.90 -0.50
N GLU A 80 13.72 0.95 -1.76
CA GLU A 80 12.58 1.76 -2.22
C GLU A 80 11.30 1.30 -1.54
N ILE A 81 11.00 -0.02 -1.53
CA ILE A 81 9.85 -0.58 -0.81
C ILE A 81 9.94 -0.23 0.68
N ARG A 82 11.11 -0.42 1.30
CA ARG A 82 11.27 -0.12 2.72
C ARG A 82 11.00 1.35 3.02
N ARG A 83 11.55 2.28 2.21
CA ARG A 83 11.35 3.72 2.36
C ARG A 83 9.87 4.06 2.23
N PHE A 84 9.25 3.63 1.14
CA PHE A 84 7.82 3.81 0.87
C PHE A 84 6.95 3.34 2.04
N LEU A 85 7.17 2.12 2.55
CA LEU A 85 6.33 1.57 3.63
C LEU A 85 6.52 2.32 4.96
N VAL A 86 7.71 2.83 5.24
CA VAL A 86 7.94 3.66 6.44
C VAL A 86 7.24 5.00 6.31
N GLU A 87 7.28 5.63 5.13
CA GLU A 87 6.57 6.88 4.84
C GLU A 87 5.05 6.68 4.90
N PHE A 88 4.54 5.60 4.31
CA PHE A 88 3.12 5.23 4.37
C PHE A 88 2.62 5.10 5.81
N LEU A 89 3.36 4.39 6.66
CA LEU A 89 3.01 4.24 8.07
C LEU A 89 3.15 5.55 8.87
N HIS A 90 4.03 6.46 8.44
CA HIS A 90 4.13 7.80 9.02
C HIS A 90 2.88 8.63 8.68
N VAL A 91 2.44 8.64 7.42
CA VAL A 91 1.18 9.29 6.99
C VAL A 91 -0.02 8.68 7.73
N ALA A 92 -0.07 7.35 7.86
CA ALA A 92 -1.12 6.66 8.60
C ALA A 92 -1.20 7.12 10.07
N HIS A 93 -0.05 7.28 10.73
CA HIS A 93 0.02 7.80 12.08
C HIS A 93 -0.45 9.26 12.17
N GLN A 94 0.02 10.12 11.25
CA GLN A 94 -0.39 11.52 11.20
C GLN A 94 -1.89 11.68 10.97
N LEU A 95 -2.50 10.85 10.14
CA LEU A 95 -3.95 10.87 9.90
C LEU A 95 -4.78 10.55 11.17
N LEU A 96 -4.22 9.80 12.12
CA LEU A 96 -4.90 9.45 13.37
C LEU A 96 -4.62 10.46 14.50
N GLU A 97 -3.38 10.97 14.59
CA GLU A 97 -2.90 11.71 15.77
C GLU A 97 -2.52 13.18 15.49
N SER A 98 -2.25 13.57 14.24
CA SER A 98 -1.78 14.93 13.91
C SER A 98 -2.94 15.92 13.76
N ASN A 99 -2.66 17.18 14.13
CA ASN A 99 -3.53 18.32 13.83
C ASN A 99 -2.98 19.19 12.68
N ASN A 100 -1.85 18.81 12.08
CA ASN A 100 -1.20 19.59 11.03
C ASN A 100 -1.50 19.01 9.63
N ILE A 101 -2.51 19.57 8.98
CA ILE A 101 -2.95 19.15 7.64
C ILE A 101 -1.87 19.37 6.58
N GLY A 102 -1.08 20.45 6.69
CA GLY A 102 -0.02 20.74 5.72
C GLY A 102 1.03 19.62 5.68
N GLN A 103 1.45 19.14 6.86
CA GLN A 103 2.40 18.02 6.95
C GLN A 103 1.81 16.71 6.42
N ILE A 104 0.52 16.45 6.67
CA ILE A 104 -0.19 15.27 6.13
C ILE A 104 -0.23 15.32 4.61
N GLN A 105 -0.53 16.48 4.03
CA GLN A 105 -0.61 16.65 2.58
C GLN A 105 0.75 16.49 1.91
N GLU A 106 1.80 17.11 2.46
CA GLU A 106 3.17 17.01 1.96
C GLU A 106 3.67 15.55 2.02
N SER A 107 3.58 14.92 3.20
CA SER A 107 4.02 13.54 3.40
C SER A 107 3.18 12.56 2.58
N GLY A 108 1.87 12.81 2.46
CA GLY A 108 0.94 12.03 1.66
C GLY A 108 1.27 12.08 0.17
N GLN A 109 1.58 13.26 -0.37
CA GLN A 109 1.97 13.40 -1.78
C GLN A 109 3.30 12.70 -2.06
N GLN A 110 4.29 12.83 -1.17
CA GLN A 110 5.56 12.12 -1.31
C GLN A 110 5.35 10.60 -1.27
N THR A 111 4.53 10.11 -0.35
CA THR A 111 4.18 8.68 -0.24
C THR A 111 3.48 8.16 -1.50
N LEU A 112 2.59 8.95 -2.12
CA LEU A 112 1.92 8.57 -3.37
C LEU A 112 2.91 8.49 -4.55
N ASN A 113 3.87 9.41 -4.60
CA ASN A 113 4.94 9.38 -5.62
C ASN A 113 5.82 8.13 -5.45
N ASP A 114 6.19 7.81 -4.21
CA ASP A 114 6.97 6.62 -3.86
C ASP A 114 6.20 5.32 -4.16
N PHE A 115 4.90 5.29 -3.87
CA PHE A 115 4.01 4.19 -4.26
C PHE A 115 4.02 3.99 -5.78
N ASN A 116 3.82 5.06 -6.54
CA ASN A 116 3.80 5.00 -8.00
C ASN A 116 5.15 4.49 -8.55
N ALA A 117 6.27 4.94 -7.98
CA ALA A 117 7.59 4.42 -8.34
C ALA A 117 7.74 2.91 -8.08
N CYS A 118 7.19 2.41 -6.97
CA CYS A 118 7.20 0.98 -6.66
C CYS A 118 6.27 0.15 -7.57
N MET A 119 5.17 0.73 -8.06
CA MET A 119 4.25 0.07 -8.99
C MET A 119 4.79 0.00 -10.43
N PHE A 120 5.64 0.94 -10.85
CA PHE A 120 6.20 1.02 -12.21
C PHE A 120 7.70 0.70 -12.30
N TYR A 121 8.25 0.01 -11.32
CA TYR A 121 9.68 -0.29 -11.27
C TYR A 121 10.11 -1.18 -12.45
N GLN A 122 10.91 -0.64 -13.37
CA GLN A 122 11.32 -1.37 -14.58
C GLN A 122 10.15 -1.91 -15.42
N ASN A 123 9.02 -1.19 -15.45
CA ASN A 123 7.75 -1.56 -16.09
C ASN A 123 6.97 -2.70 -15.41
N ASP A 124 7.39 -3.15 -14.22
CA ASP A 124 6.68 -4.12 -13.39
C ASP A 124 6.50 -3.61 -11.96
N SER A 125 5.52 -4.17 -11.24
CA SER A 125 5.35 -3.88 -9.82
C SER A 125 6.34 -4.70 -8.99
N ILE A 126 7.13 -4.03 -8.15
CA ILE A 126 7.92 -4.71 -7.11
C ILE A 126 7.12 -4.97 -5.82
N LEU A 127 5.91 -4.41 -5.73
CA LEU A 127 4.96 -4.72 -4.66
C LEU A 127 4.14 -5.96 -5.03
N SER A 128 4.00 -6.88 -4.08
CA SER A 128 3.06 -8.01 -4.22
C SER A 128 1.62 -7.53 -4.14
N ASP A 129 0.72 -8.17 -4.89
CA ASP A 129 -0.72 -7.86 -4.89
C ASP A 129 -1.34 -7.90 -3.47
N ASP A 130 -0.92 -8.86 -2.64
CA ASP A 130 -1.34 -8.98 -1.24
C ASP A 130 -0.97 -7.74 -0.40
N LEU A 131 0.25 -7.23 -0.56
CA LEU A 131 0.70 -6.01 0.10
C LEU A 131 -0.10 -4.79 -0.40
N VAL A 132 -0.32 -4.66 -1.71
CA VAL A 132 -1.12 -3.57 -2.28
C VAL A 132 -2.54 -3.59 -1.68
N PHE A 133 -3.17 -4.76 -1.62
CA PHE A 133 -4.50 -4.92 -1.02
C PHE A 133 -4.52 -4.51 0.46
N LYS A 134 -3.52 -4.92 1.25
CA LYS A 134 -3.39 -4.53 2.66
C LYS A 134 -3.25 -3.01 2.81
N LEU A 135 -2.46 -2.35 1.97
CA LEU A 135 -2.27 -0.89 2.01
C LEU A 135 -3.57 -0.13 1.67
N LEU A 136 -4.31 -0.57 0.65
CA LEU A 136 -5.63 -0.02 0.33
C LEU A 136 -6.62 -0.20 1.48
N SER A 137 -6.61 -1.38 2.11
CA SER A 137 -7.45 -1.68 3.26
C SER A 137 -7.11 -0.83 4.48
N ILE A 138 -5.81 -0.61 4.75
CA ILE A 138 -5.36 0.32 5.79
C ILE A 138 -5.94 1.71 5.52
N SER A 139 -5.78 2.25 4.31
CA SER A 139 -6.29 3.58 3.95
C SER A 139 -7.80 3.71 4.20
N MET A 140 -8.59 2.69 3.84
CA MET A 140 -10.03 2.66 4.10
C MET A 140 -10.36 2.61 5.60
N MET A 141 -9.67 1.77 6.38
CA MET A 141 -9.87 1.67 7.83
C MET A 141 -9.51 2.97 8.55
N LEU A 142 -8.45 3.67 8.10
CA LEU A 142 -8.09 4.98 8.63
C LEU A 142 -9.21 6.01 8.37
N VAL A 143 -9.73 6.07 7.15
CA VAL A 143 -10.85 6.96 6.80
C VAL A 143 -12.10 6.66 7.64
N ASP A 144 -12.48 5.39 7.77
CA ASP A 144 -13.63 4.98 8.60
C ASP A 144 -13.45 5.38 10.07
N ARG A 145 -12.24 5.22 10.62
CA ARG A 145 -11.92 5.62 12.00
C ARG A 145 -12.01 7.12 12.22
N ILE A 146 -11.48 7.92 11.29
CA ILE A 146 -11.58 9.38 11.37
C ILE A 146 -13.06 9.78 11.27
N LEU A 147 -13.83 9.19 10.35
CA LEU A 147 -15.25 9.46 10.15
C LEU A 147 -16.09 9.18 11.42
N ARG A 148 -15.81 8.08 12.12
CA ARG A 148 -16.52 7.73 13.37
C ARG A 148 -16.20 8.66 14.54
N THR A 149 -15.19 9.53 14.39
CA THR A 149 -14.76 10.41 15.47
C THR A 149 -15.59 11.71 15.49
N ARG A 150 -16.37 11.92 16.56
CA ARG A 150 -17.41 12.97 16.70
C ARG A 150 -16.99 14.46 16.68
N SER A 151 -15.74 14.84 16.37
CA SER A 151 -15.28 16.24 16.52
C SER A 151 -15.45 17.10 15.25
N ARG A 152 -15.81 18.38 15.41
CA ARG A 152 -16.64 19.14 14.46
C ARG A 152 -15.95 19.99 13.38
N THR A 153 -14.62 20.15 13.32
CA THR A 153 -14.00 20.90 12.19
C THR A 153 -12.60 20.44 11.81
N VAL A 154 -11.64 20.41 12.75
CA VAL A 154 -10.26 19.96 12.44
C VAL A 154 -10.25 18.51 11.94
N LYS A 155 -11.04 17.64 12.58
CA LYS A 155 -11.21 16.24 12.13
C LYS A 155 -11.92 16.13 10.79
N GLN A 156 -12.74 17.10 10.40
CA GLN A 156 -13.38 17.13 9.08
C GLN A 156 -12.35 17.42 7.97
N THR A 157 -11.41 18.34 8.21
CA THR A 157 -10.35 18.62 7.23
C THR A 157 -9.36 17.47 7.12
N ILE A 158 -9.01 16.83 8.25
CA ILE A 158 -8.19 15.61 8.25
C ILE A 158 -8.91 14.47 7.52
N LEU A 159 -10.24 14.34 7.71
CA LEU A 159 -11.05 13.36 6.98
C LEU A 159 -10.96 13.59 5.46
N PHE A 160 -11.09 14.83 4.99
CA PHE A 160 -10.95 15.13 3.56
C PHE A 160 -9.54 14.83 3.03
N ALA A 161 -8.49 15.11 3.81
CA ALA A 161 -7.13 14.74 3.45
C ALA A 161 -6.97 13.21 3.36
N GLY A 162 -7.52 12.46 4.33
CA GLY A 162 -7.51 10.99 4.32
C GLY A 162 -8.28 10.39 3.14
N ILE A 163 -9.46 10.93 2.82
CA ILE A 163 -10.25 10.52 1.65
C ILE A 163 -9.47 10.81 0.36
N ALA A 164 -8.91 12.00 0.21
CA ALA A 164 -8.14 12.36 -0.97
C ALA A 164 -6.92 11.45 -1.16
N PHE A 165 -6.19 11.18 -0.08
CA PHE A 165 -5.07 10.25 -0.07
C PHE A 165 -5.50 8.83 -0.48
N ALA A 166 -6.57 8.30 0.10
CA ALA A 166 -7.11 7.00 -0.26
C ALA A 166 -7.52 6.97 -1.74
N VAL A 167 -8.33 7.91 -2.20
CA VAL A 167 -8.79 7.97 -3.61
C VAL A 167 -7.61 8.06 -4.58
N ALA A 168 -6.58 8.85 -4.28
CA ALA A 168 -5.38 8.93 -5.09
C ALA A 168 -4.62 7.59 -5.15
N LEU A 169 -4.46 6.92 -4.01
CA LEU A 169 -3.82 5.59 -3.94
C LEU A 169 -4.58 4.55 -4.78
N PHE A 170 -5.91 4.51 -4.65
CA PHE A 170 -6.77 3.65 -5.48
C PHE A 170 -6.64 4.00 -6.97
N SER A 171 -6.59 5.28 -7.31
CA SER A 171 -6.45 5.74 -8.70
C SER A 171 -5.12 5.29 -9.32
N HIS A 172 -4.02 5.30 -8.56
CA HIS A 172 -2.73 4.77 -9.03
C HIS A 172 -2.80 3.27 -9.33
N VAL A 173 -3.46 2.47 -8.47
CA VAL A 173 -3.65 1.03 -8.70
C VAL A 173 -4.47 0.77 -9.97
N VAL A 174 -5.59 1.49 -10.14
CA VAL A 174 -6.43 1.38 -11.34
C VAL A 174 -5.65 1.77 -12.59
N ASN A 175 -4.90 2.87 -12.55
CA ASN A 175 -4.08 3.31 -13.67
C ASN A 175 -3.00 2.28 -14.04
N HIS A 176 -2.32 1.69 -13.05
CA HIS A 176 -1.37 0.62 -13.28
C HIS A 176 -2.03 -0.63 -13.90
N ALA A 177 -3.23 -1.01 -13.44
CA ALA A 177 -3.98 -2.11 -14.04
C ALA A 177 -4.36 -1.82 -15.51
N ILE A 178 -4.79 -0.59 -15.81
CA ILE A 178 -5.09 -0.15 -17.18
C ILE A 178 -3.86 -0.27 -18.07
N ILE A 179 -2.70 0.24 -17.62
CA ILE A 179 -1.46 0.20 -18.41
C ILE A 179 -1.01 -1.25 -18.66
N ARG A 180 -1.07 -2.12 -17.64
CA ARG A 180 -0.74 -3.54 -17.81
C ARG A 180 -1.68 -4.23 -18.80
N LEU A 181 -2.97 -3.91 -18.74
CA LEU A 181 -3.96 -4.46 -19.66
C LEU A 181 -3.71 -3.98 -21.09
N GLN A 182 -3.42 -2.68 -21.28
CA GLN A 182 -3.06 -2.12 -22.58
C GLN A 182 -1.81 -2.80 -23.15
N ASN A 183 -0.75 -2.95 -22.36
CA ASN A 183 0.48 -3.63 -22.77
C ASN A 183 0.23 -5.09 -23.18
N ALA A 184 -0.62 -5.81 -22.44
CA ALA A 184 -1.02 -7.17 -22.80
C ALA A 184 -1.77 -7.21 -24.15
N PHE A 185 -2.68 -6.26 -24.40
CA PHE A 185 -3.37 -6.16 -25.68
C PHE A 185 -2.42 -5.84 -26.84
N TYR A 186 -1.46 -4.94 -26.66
CA TYR A 186 -0.44 -4.64 -27.66
C TYR A 186 0.39 -5.87 -28.01
N GLN A 187 0.86 -6.62 -27.00
CA GLN A 187 1.62 -7.85 -27.21
C GLN A 187 0.82 -8.93 -27.95
N LEU A 188 -0.47 -9.08 -27.64
CA LEU A 188 -1.35 -10.01 -28.35
C LEU A 188 -1.57 -9.61 -29.81
N HIS A 189 -1.73 -8.31 -30.07
CA HIS A 189 -1.87 -7.80 -31.42
C HIS A 189 -0.60 -8.05 -32.25
N ASP A 190 0.58 -7.75 -31.70
CA ASP A 190 1.87 -7.96 -32.35
C ASP A 190 2.19 -9.45 -32.59
N ALA A 191 1.76 -10.34 -31.68
CA ALA A 191 1.90 -11.78 -31.88
C ALA A 191 1.02 -12.28 -33.04
N ARG A 192 -0.19 -11.74 -33.16
CA ARG A 192 -1.14 -12.12 -34.22
C ARG A 192 -0.69 -11.65 -35.61
N THR A 193 -0.14 -10.44 -35.72
CA THR A 193 0.39 -9.94 -37.00
C THR A 193 1.58 -10.77 -37.49
N LYS A 194 2.53 -11.11 -36.60
CA LYS A 194 3.68 -11.97 -36.94
C LYS A 194 3.28 -13.39 -37.34
N THR A 195 2.24 -13.95 -36.72
CA THR A 195 1.74 -15.29 -37.08
C THR A 195 1.13 -15.30 -38.48
N ASN A 196 0.35 -14.27 -38.81
CA ASN A 196 -0.26 -14.15 -40.14
C ASN A 196 0.76 -13.92 -41.26
N GLU A 197 1.84 -13.17 -40.99
CA GLU A 197 2.92 -12.96 -41.96
C GLU A 197 3.69 -14.27 -42.24
N ASN A 198 3.96 -15.08 -41.22
CA ASN A 198 4.65 -16.36 -41.39
C ASN A 198 3.80 -17.40 -42.15
N ASP A 199 2.49 -17.50 -41.87
CA ASP A 199 1.59 -18.39 -42.62
C ASP A 199 1.49 -17.99 -44.10
N SER A 200 1.49 -16.69 -44.41
CA SER A 200 1.50 -16.22 -45.80
C SER A 200 2.80 -16.52 -46.53
N GLY A 201 3.95 -16.45 -45.84
CA GLY A 201 5.25 -16.79 -46.43
C GLY A 201 5.41 -18.29 -46.70
N GLU A 202 4.95 -19.16 -45.81
CA GLU A 202 5.00 -20.61 -46.00
C GLU A 202 4.07 -21.10 -47.13
N GLU A 203 2.90 -20.47 -47.31
CA GLU A 203 2.02 -20.80 -48.44
C GLU A 203 2.60 -20.38 -49.79
N GLU A 204 3.39 -19.30 -49.83
CA GLU A 204 4.03 -18.79 -51.04
C GLU A 204 5.26 -19.62 -51.43
N GLU A 205 6.00 -20.14 -50.45
CA GLU A 205 7.15 -21.04 -50.65
C GLU A 205 6.75 -22.46 -51.09
N ARG A 206 5.57 -22.97 -50.68
CA ARG A 206 5.03 -24.26 -51.15
C ARG A 206 4.46 -24.22 -52.58
N ARG A 207 4.30 -23.03 -53.16
CA ARG A 207 3.78 -22.83 -54.52
C ARG A 207 4.88 -22.62 -55.57
N GLN A 208 6.16 -22.66 -55.16
CA GLN A 208 7.33 -22.68 -56.05
C GLN A 208 7.91 -24.09 -56.16
#